data_AF-A0A659UGX0-F1
#
_entry.id   AF-A0A659UGX0-F1
#
_cell.length_a   1.000
_cell.length_b   1.000
_cell.length_c   1.000
_cell.angle_alpha   90.00
_cell.angle_beta   90.00
_cell.angle_gamma   90.00
#
_symmetry.space_group_name_H-M   'P 1'
#
loop_
_entity.id
_entity.type
_entity.pdbx_description
1 polymer ?
#
loop_
_entity_poly.entity_id
_entity_poly.type
_entity_poly.pdbx_seq_one_letter_code
_entity_poly.pdbx_strand_id
1 'polypeptide(L)'
;RVGLAHGLSDAAIAGATANAAAAFAKVSLRLRTAWSAELADEFDGGQLDMAIVLKPFDYEGPGALGIERLSVIAQAGGTEHLEVRSPVPWVLSP
;
A
#
# COMPACT_ATOMS: atom_id res chain seq x y z
N ARG A 1 14.31 -7.20 4.10
CA ARG A 1 14.03 -6.10 3.14
C ARG A 1 12.59 -6.26 2.73
N VAL A 2 11.74 -5.29 3.08
CA VAL A 2 10.30 -5.40 2.87
C VAL A 2 9.84 -4.24 2.02
N GLY A 3 9.15 -4.55 0.92
CA GLY A 3 8.47 -3.59 0.07
C GLY A 3 7.03 -3.36 0.54
N LEU A 4 6.56 -2.12 0.49
CA LEU A 4 5.20 -1.73 0.85
C LEU A 4 4.63 -0.77 -0.19
N ALA A 5 3.44 -1.06 -0.72
CA ALA A 5 2.77 -0.15 -1.65
C ALA A 5 2.51 1.24 -1.03
N HIS A 6 2.62 2.30 -1.83
CA HIS A 6 2.44 3.69 -1.36
C HIS A 6 1.12 3.91 -0.60
N GLY A 7 -0.02 3.50 -1.18
CA GLY A 7 -1.33 3.62 -0.54
C GLY A 7 -1.52 2.81 0.77
N LEU A 8 -0.57 1.97 1.16
CA LEU A 8 -0.58 1.23 2.44
C LEU A 8 0.32 1.87 3.50
N SER A 9 1.12 2.87 3.14
CA SER A 9 2.13 3.46 4.02
C SER A 9 1.50 4.47 4.99
N ASP A 10 0.78 3.96 5.99
CA ASP A 10 0.08 4.76 6.99
C ASP A 10 0.69 4.66 8.41
N ALA A 11 0.06 5.36 9.36
CA ALA A 11 0.48 5.37 10.76
C ALA A 11 0.33 4.00 11.45
N ALA A 12 -0.63 3.18 11.04
CA ALA A 12 -0.83 1.84 11.59
C ALA A 12 0.32 0.91 11.18
N ILE A 13 0.74 0.96 9.91
CA ILE A 13 1.90 0.21 9.42
C ILE A 13 3.20 0.70 10.04
N ALA A 14 3.35 2.02 10.26
CA ALA A 14 4.50 2.55 10.99
C ALA A 14 4.60 1.97 12.41
N GLY A 15 3.46 1.89 13.13
CA GLY A 15 3.39 1.26 14.46
C GLY A 15 3.74 -0.23 14.44
N ALA A 16 3.18 -0.99 13.50
CA ALA A 16 3.49 -2.41 13.34
C ALA A 16 4.98 -2.65 13.04
N THR A 17 5.57 -1.82 12.18
CA THR A 17 7.00 -1.87 11.85
C THR A 17 7.87 -1.60 13.08
N ALA A 18 7.54 -0.56 13.86
CA ALA A 18 8.27 -0.23 15.07
C ALA A 18 8.23 -1.38 16.10
N ASN A 19 7.06 -1.99 16.29
CA ASN A 19 6.89 -3.14 17.16
C ASN A 19 7.71 -4.35 16.68
N ALA A 20 7.73 -4.62 15.37
CA ALA A 20 8.53 -5.70 14.81
C ALA A 20 10.03 -5.45 15.01
N ALA A 21 10.50 -4.23 14.76
CA ALA A 21 11.90 -3.86 14.97
C ALA A 21 12.31 -4.01 16.45
N ALA A 22 11.43 -3.65 17.39
CA ALA A 22 11.67 -3.81 18.82
C ALA A 22 11.73 -5.28 19.26
N ALA A 23 10.84 -6.12 18.73
CA ALA A 23 10.80 -7.56 19.05
C ALA A 23 12.04 -8.32 18.52
N PHE A 24 12.62 -7.85 17.41
CA PHE A 24 13.75 -8.50 16.75
C PHE A 24 14.97 -7.59 16.64
N ALA A 25 15.48 -7.11 17.77
CA ALA A 25 16.56 -6.11 17.84
C ALA A 25 17.88 -6.51 17.14
N LYS A 26 18.11 -7.80 16.88
CA LYS A 26 19.29 -8.30 16.14
C LYS A 26 19.09 -8.36 14.62
N VAL A 27 17.90 -8.03 14.14
CA VAL A 27 17.54 -8.08 12.72
C VAL A 27 17.46 -6.66 12.17
N SER A 28 18.11 -6.41 11.04
CA SER A 28 17.98 -5.13 10.33
C SER A 28 16.74 -5.16 9.44
N LEU A 29 15.71 -4.40 9.83
CA LEU A 29 14.54 -4.17 8.99
C LEU A 29 14.79 -2.98 8.07
N ARG A 30 14.77 -3.23 6.76
CA ARG A 30 14.82 -2.20 5.72
C ARG A 30 13.48 -2.15 5.01
N LEU A 31 12.84 -0.99 5.06
CA LEU A 31 11.59 -0.71 4.37
C LEU A 31 11.85 0.03 3.06
N ARG A 32 11.06 -0.29 2.04
CA ARG A 32 10.97 0.45 0.78
C ARG A 32 9.51 0.68 0.44
N THR A 33 9.18 1.88 -0.01
CA THR A 33 7.86 2.19 -0.58
C THR A 33 7.99 2.41 -2.08
N ALA A 34 7.08 1.80 -2.85
CA ALA A 34 6.99 1.97 -4.30
C ALA A 34 5.59 1.54 -4.80
N TRP A 35 5.38 1.53 -6.10
CA TRP A 35 4.15 1.01 -6.71
C TRP A 35 4.09 -0.52 -6.67
N SER A 36 2.88 -1.09 -6.59
CA SER A 36 2.68 -2.55 -6.51
C SER A 36 3.39 -3.35 -7.60
N ALA A 37 3.41 -2.85 -8.84
CA ALA A 37 4.06 -3.53 -9.96
C ALA A 37 5.59 -3.57 -9.80
N GLU A 38 6.20 -2.43 -9.45
CA GLU A 38 7.64 -2.32 -9.21
C GLU A 38 8.08 -3.22 -8.04
N LEU A 39 7.32 -3.24 -6.94
CA LEU A 39 7.61 -4.11 -5.80
C LEU A 39 7.49 -5.60 -6.13
N ALA A 40 6.57 -5.96 -7.03
CA ALA A 40 6.46 -7.34 -7.51
C ALA A 40 7.69 -7.73 -8.32
N ASP A 41 8.11 -6.88 -9.26
CA ASP A 41 9.32 -7.11 -10.07
C ASP A 41 10.58 -7.22 -9.19
N GLU A 42 10.71 -6.37 -8.17
CA GLU A 42 11.83 -6.41 -7.22
C GLU A 42 11.80 -7.60 -6.25
N PHE A 43 10.62 -8.10 -5.94
CA PHE A 43 10.49 -9.35 -5.18
C PHE A 43 10.91 -10.53 -6.05
N ASP A 44 10.38 -10.62 -7.27
CA ASP A 44 10.70 -11.70 -8.22
C ASP A 44 12.18 -11.70 -8.61
N GLY A 45 12.82 -10.52 -8.65
CA GLY A 45 14.25 -10.37 -8.87
C GLY A 45 15.14 -10.61 -7.63
N GLY A 46 14.57 -10.85 -6.45
CA GLY A 46 15.31 -11.12 -5.20
C GLY A 46 15.90 -9.89 -4.50
N GLN A 47 15.53 -8.68 -4.93
CA GLN A 47 15.92 -7.43 -4.26
C GLN A 47 15.16 -7.24 -2.95
N LEU A 48 13.94 -7.77 -2.86
CA LEU A 48 13.11 -7.81 -1.65
C LEU A 48 12.98 -9.22 -1.11
N ASP A 49 12.89 -9.35 0.21
CA ASP A 49 12.61 -10.64 0.87
C ASP A 49 11.09 -10.86 1.00
N MET A 50 10.31 -9.78 0.94
CA MET A 50 8.85 -9.76 0.99
C MET A 50 8.34 -8.46 0.36
N ALA A 51 7.19 -8.52 -0.31
CA ALA A 51 6.47 -7.34 -0.80
C ALA A 51 5.00 -7.41 -0.40
N ILE A 52 4.48 -6.33 0.19
CA ILE A 52 3.05 -6.13 0.48
C ILE A 52 2.51 -5.17 -0.57
N VAL A 53 1.66 -5.70 -1.46
CA VAL A 53 1.19 -5.00 -2.66
C VAL A 53 -0.34 -4.97 -2.72
N LEU A 54 -0.86 -3.96 -3.40
CA LEU A 54 -2.28 -3.89 -3.76
C LEU A 54 -2.52 -4.70 -5.04
N LYS A 55 -3.53 -5.57 -5.01
CA LYS A 55 -4.03 -6.33 -6.16
C LYS A 55 -5.50 -5.97 -6.41
N PRO A 56 -6.03 -6.22 -7.62
CA PRO A 56 -7.46 -6.14 -7.89
C PRO A 56 -8.28 -6.94 -6.86
N PHE A 57 -9.47 -6.46 -6.54
CA PHE A 57 -10.32 -7.05 -5.50
C PHE A 57 -10.69 -8.52 -5.77
N ASP A 58 -10.77 -8.91 -7.04
CA ASP A 58 -11.07 -10.25 -7.53
C ASP A 58 -9.85 -11.18 -7.58
N TYR A 59 -8.71 -10.77 -7.01
CA TYR A 59 -7.53 -11.63 -6.92
C TYR A 59 -7.73 -12.76 -5.89
N GLU A 60 -7.72 -14.02 -6.37
CA GLU A 60 -7.92 -15.23 -5.54
C GLU A 60 -6.61 -15.98 -5.22
N GLY A 61 -5.45 -15.32 -5.26
CA GLY A 61 -4.18 -15.99 -5.00
C GLY A 61 -3.84 -16.17 -3.51
N PRO A 62 -2.92 -17.10 -3.18
CA PRO A 62 -2.42 -17.24 -1.83
C PRO A 62 -1.75 -15.95 -1.34
N GLY A 63 -1.91 -15.63 -0.06
CA GLY A 63 -1.27 -14.47 0.56
C GLY A 63 -2.12 -13.19 0.62
N ALA A 64 -3.43 -13.27 0.43
CA ALA A 64 -4.34 -12.16 0.71
C ALA A 64 -4.29 -11.79 2.21
N LEU A 65 -3.83 -10.57 2.52
CA LEU A 65 -3.72 -10.07 3.90
C LEU A 65 -4.98 -9.32 4.36
N GLY A 66 -5.74 -8.76 3.41
CA GLY A 66 -6.92 -7.94 3.70
C GLY A 66 -7.41 -7.17 2.47
N ILE A 67 -8.38 -6.30 2.70
CA ILE A 67 -8.98 -5.42 1.68
C ILE A 67 -8.66 -3.98 2.04
N GLU A 68 -8.00 -3.27 1.11
CA GLU A 68 -7.79 -1.82 1.21
C GLU A 68 -8.88 -1.09 0.43
N ARG A 69 -9.49 -0.05 1.03
CA ARG A 69 -10.61 0.67 0.42
C ARG A 69 -10.13 1.91 -0.33
N LEU A 70 -10.33 1.93 -1.64
CA LEU A 70 -10.18 3.15 -2.42
C LEU A 70 -11.23 4.17 -1.99
N SER A 71 -10.78 5.39 -1.67
CA SER A 71 -11.64 6.48 -1.21
C SER A 71 -11.41 7.74 -2.05
N VAL A 72 -12.46 8.53 -2.26
CA VAL A 72 -12.37 9.86 -2.88
C VAL A 72 -12.28 10.90 -1.77
N ILE A 73 -11.23 11.71 -1.81
CA ILE A 73 -11.05 12.84 -0.90
C ILE A 73 -11.36 14.12 -1.67
N ALA A 74 -12.31 14.90 -1.19
CA ALA A 74 -12.61 16.22 -1.74
C ALA A 74 -12.89 17.23 -0.61
N GLN A 75 -13.01 18.50 -0.96
CA GLN A 75 -13.39 19.55 -0.01
C GLN A 75 -14.72 19.23 0.66
N ALA A 76 -14.85 19.55 1.95
CA ALA A 76 -16.10 19.39 2.69
C ALA A 76 -17.27 20.10 1.98
N GLY A 77 -18.37 19.38 1.75
CA GLY A 77 -19.53 19.85 0.98
C GLY A 77 -19.41 19.72 -0.54
N GLY A 78 -18.28 19.21 -1.06
CA GLY A 78 -18.04 18.99 -2.49
C GLY A 78 -18.15 17.54 -2.96
N THR A 79 -18.41 16.59 -2.07
CA THR A 79 -18.49 15.15 -2.39
C THR A 79 -19.89 14.66 -2.74
N GLU A 80 -20.93 15.47 -2.53
CA GLU A 80 -22.29 15.09 -2.88
C GLU A 80 -22.38 14.94 -4.41
N HIS A 81 -22.44 13.70 -4.90
CA HIS A 81 -22.52 13.30 -6.32
C HIS A 81 -21.18 13.23 -7.09
N LEU A 82 -20.03 13.12 -6.42
CA LEU A 82 -18.78 12.76 -7.11
C LEU A 82 -18.71 11.25 -7.40
N GLU A 83 -18.98 10.87 -8.64
CA GLU A 83 -18.65 9.55 -9.18
C GLU A 83 -17.30 9.59 -9.89
N VAL A 84 -16.61 8.45 -10.03
CA VAL A 84 -15.32 8.36 -10.74
C VAL A 84 -15.38 8.94 -12.16
N ARG A 85 -16.57 8.94 -12.79
CA ARG A 85 -16.81 9.48 -14.14
C ARG A 85 -17.24 10.94 -14.17
N SER A 86 -17.38 11.61 -13.03
CA SER A 86 -17.72 13.02 -13.00
C SER A 86 -16.67 13.84 -13.76
N PRO A 87 -17.08 14.81 -14.61
CA PRO A 87 -16.18 15.58 -15.47
C PRO A 87 -15.46 16.69 -14.69
N VAL A 88 -14.91 16.34 -13.52
CA VAL A 88 -14.10 17.21 -12.67
C VAL A 88 -12.62 16.88 -12.87
N PRO A 89 -11.70 17.82 -12.64
CA PRO A 89 -10.28 17.50 -12.63
C PRO A 89 -9.97 16.54 -11.47
N TRP A 90 -9.32 15.42 -11.78
CA TRP A 90 -8.90 14.42 -10.81
C TRP A 90 -7.41 14.56 -10.52
N VAL A 91 -7.06 14.48 -9.25
CA VAL A 91 -5.68 14.26 -8.81
C VAL A 91 -5.59 12.81 -8.34
N LEU A 92 -4.71 12.03 -8.96
CA LEU A 92 -4.42 10.68 -8.52
C LEU A 92 -3.39 10.75 -7.39
N SER A 93 -3.81 10.36 -6.18
CA SER A 93 -2.87 10.13 -5.08
C SER A 93 -2.25 8.74 -5.23
N PRO A 94 -0.94 8.60 -4.95
CA PRO A 94 -0.31 7.30 -4.72
C PRO A 94 -0.91 6.52 -3.55
#